data_AF-A0A432I476-F1
#
_entry.id   AF-A0A432I476-F1
#
_cell.length_a   1.000
_cell.length_b   1.000
_cell.length_c   1.000
_cell.angle_alpha   90.00
_cell.angle_beta   90.00
_cell.angle_gamma   90.00
#
_symmetry.space_group_name_H-M   'P 1'
#
loop_
_entity.id
_entity.type
_entity.pdbx_description
1 polymer ?
#
loop_
_entity_poly.entity_id
_entity_poly.type
_entity_poly.pdbx_seq_one_letter_code
_entity_poly.pdbx_strand_id
1 'polypeptide(L)'
;MGGPTFGIDVRGVEVIRFDTHGPGGHWHDRGYDKLGAGGSHIDFPEGVDDVEKQLVWSLNQVREKTQQLLEEAEYPDEANSIDSEMLNAATVAVDAHLKKEGDLRPQAIAQGALEA
;
A
#
# COMPACT_ATOMS: atom_id res chain seq x y z
N MET A 1 -1.83 17.61 -2.93
CA MET A 1 -0.89 16.50 -2.71
C MET A 1 -1.72 15.26 -2.46
N GLY A 2 -1.41 14.17 -3.13
CA GLY A 2 -2.16 12.92 -3.05
C GLY A 2 -1.31 11.81 -3.65
N GLY A 3 -1.73 10.59 -3.38
CA GLY A 3 -1.12 9.37 -3.90
C GLY A 3 -2.07 8.22 -3.61
N PRO A 4 -1.71 6.99 -4.00
CA PRO A 4 -2.60 5.86 -3.78
C PRO A 4 -2.58 5.41 -2.32
N THR A 5 -3.77 5.01 -1.86
CA THR A 5 -3.95 4.15 -0.69
C THR A 5 -4.21 2.73 -1.18
N PHE A 6 -3.51 1.76 -0.62
CA PHE A 6 -3.74 0.34 -0.88
C PHE A 6 -3.30 -0.50 0.32
N GLY A 7 -3.70 -1.76 0.35
CA GLY A 7 -3.51 -2.57 1.54
C GLY A 7 -3.87 -4.03 1.36
N ILE A 8 -4.00 -4.71 2.50
CA ILE A 8 -4.41 -6.11 2.58
C ILE A 8 -5.63 -6.20 3.50
N ASP A 9 -6.72 -6.69 2.93
CA ASP A 9 -7.97 -6.92 3.64
C ASP A 9 -8.15 -8.42 3.88
N VAL A 10 -8.53 -8.78 5.10
CA VAL A 10 -8.95 -10.15 5.45
C VAL A 10 -10.43 -10.12 5.77
N ARG A 11 -11.24 -10.72 4.89
CA ARG A 11 -12.71 -10.82 5.04
C ARG A 11 -13.38 -9.45 5.27
N GLY A 12 -12.89 -8.42 4.58
CA GLY A 12 -13.41 -7.05 4.65
C GLY A 12 -12.91 -6.22 5.84
N VAL A 13 -11.90 -6.70 6.57
CA VAL A 13 -11.20 -5.95 7.61
C VAL A 13 -9.86 -5.50 7.04
N GLU A 14 -9.59 -4.19 7.01
CA GLU A 14 -8.33 -3.62 6.56
C GLU A 14 -7.23 -3.92 7.59
N VAL A 15 -6.41 -4.93 7.30
CA VAL A 15 -5.37 -5.43 8.20
C VAL A 15 -4.09 -4.63 8.08
N ILE A 16 -3.74 -4.28 6.85
CA ILE A 16 -2.55 -3.51 6.51
C ILE A 16 -2.98 -2.44 5.51
N ARG A 17 -2.52 -1.21 5.69
CA ARG A 17 -2.80 -0.09 4.79
C ARG A 17 -1.55 0.73 4.56
N PHE A 18 -1.30 1.13 3.33
CA PHE A 18 -0.23 2.02 2.94
C PHE A 18 -0.84 3.28 2.32
N ASP A 19 -0.60 4.43 2.93
CA ASP A 19 -1.03 5.74 2.45
C ASP A 19 0.18 6.45 1.82
N THR A 20 0.44 6.19 0.54
CA THR A 20 1.65 6.66 -0.16
C THR A 20 1.50 8.10 -0.63
N HIS A 21 1.47 9.05 0.31
CA HIS A 21 1.09 10.45 0.10
C HIS A 21 2.26 11.45 0.13
N GLY A 22 3.50 11.00 -0.05
CA GLY A 22 4.70 11.84 -0.02
C GLY A 22 4.95 12.39 1.40
N PRO A 23 5.07 13.72 1.61
CA PRO A 23 5.35 14.30 2.93
C PRO A 23 4.35 13.96 4.04
N GLY A 24 3.12 13.56 3.70
CA GLY A 24 2.10 13.09 4.66
C GLY A 24 1.87 11.57 4.62
N GLY A 25 2.74 10.83 3.94
CA GLY A 25 2.62 9.39 3.80
C GLY A 25 2.90 8.67 5.10
N HIS A 26 2.13 7.62 5.34
CA HIS A 26 2.26 6.73 6.49
C HIS A 26 1.67 5.37 6.12
N TRP A 27 1.75 4.43 7.03
CA TRP A 27 1.12 3.13 6.85
C TRP A 27 0.59 2.62 8.19
N HIS A 28 -0.17 1.53 8.11
CA HIS A 28 -0.83 0.91 9.23
C HIS A 28 -0.62 -0.59 9.21
N ASP A 29 -0.31 -1.15 10.38
CA ASP A 29 -0.24 -2.59 10.61
C ASP A 29 -1.32 -3.05 11.61
N ARG A 30 -1.49 -4.38 11.71
CA ARG A 30 -2.29 -5.06 12.76
C ARG A 30 -3.77 -4.68 12.84
N GLY A 31 -4.33 -4.12 11.77
CA GLY A 31 -5.74 -3.79 11.65
C GLY A 31 -6.04 -2.32 11.91
N TYR A 32 -6.09 -1.51 10.84
CA TYR A 32 -6.60 -0.14 10.90
C TYR A 32 -8.02 -0.11 11.48
N ASP A 33 -8.89 -0.99 10.98
CA ASP A 33 -10.27 -1.11 11.45
C ASP A 33 -10.40 -1.57 12.91
N LYS A 34 -9.40 -2.31 13.43
CA LYS A 34 -9.40 -2.80 14.81
C LYS A 34 -8.86 -1.77 15.81
N LEU A 35 -7.83 -1.03 15.43
CA LEU A 35 -7.09 -0.13 16.33
C LEU A 35 -7.58 1.33 16.24
N GLY A 36 -8.32 1.67 15.18
CA GLY A 36 -8.85 3.01 14.95
C GLY A 36 -7.78 4.03 14.54
N ALA A 37 -8.24 5.24 14.20
CA ALA A 37 -7.38 6.32 13.72
C ALA A 37 -6.30 6.68 14.75
N GLY A 38 -5.03 6.49 14.36
CA GLY A 38 -3.84 6.77 15.16
C GLY A 38 -3.30 5.59 15.97
N GLY A 39 -4.11 4.54 16.22
CA GLY A 39 -3.68 3.36 17.00
C GLY A 39 -2.73 2.42 16.25
N SER A 40 -2.79 2.45 14.92
CA SER A 40 -1.95 1.66 14.02
C SER A 40 -1.01 2.53 13.16
N HIS A 41 -0.93 3.85 13.39
CA HIS A 41 -0.14 4.75 12.55
C HIS A 41 1.36 4.47 12.68
N ILE A 42 2.03 4.28 11.55
CA ILE A 42 3.47 4.11 11.46
C ILE A 42 4.01 5.00 10.35
N ASP A 43 5.04 5.77 10.67
CA ASP A 43 5.74 6.57 9.68
C ASP A 43 6.55 5.67 8.73
N PHE A 44 6.70 6.10 7.48
CA PHE A 44 7.63 5.44 6.58
C PHE A 44 9.08 5.57 7.10
N PRO A 45 9.97 4.63 6.75
CA PRO A 45 11.38 4.73 7.12
C PRO A 45 12.04 6.01 6.59
N GLU A 46 13.14 6.41 7.25
CA GLU A 46 13.95 7.54 6.80
C GLU A 46 14.35 7.40 5.32
N GLY A 47 14.19 8.48 4.54
CA GLY A 47 14.50 8.51 3.11
C GLY A 47 13.38 8.02 2.19
N VAL A 48 12.24 7.59 2.74
CA VAL A 48 11.03 7.16 1.99
C VAL A 48 9.95 8.25 2.08
N ASP A 49 10.26 9.42 1.51
CA ASP A 49 9.54 10.70 1.70
C ASP A 49 8.74 11.19 0.49
N ASP A 50 8.92 10.57 -0.67
CA ASP A 50 8.14 10.82 -1.87
C ASP A 50 7.24 9.62 -2.24
N VAL A 51 6.22 9.91 -3.06
CA VAL A 51 5.19 8.92 -3.45
C VAL A 51 5.78 7.70 -4.14
N GLU A 52 6.79 7.88 -5.01
CA GLU A 52 7.38 6.78 -5.77
C GLU A 52 8.17 5.84 -4.84
N LYS A 53 9.00 6.39 -3.95
CA LYS A 53 9.70 5.58 -2.96
C LYS A 53 8.75 4.87 -2.01
N GLN A 54 7.70 5.54 -1.56
CA GLN A 54 6.68 4.96 -0.68
C GLN A 54 5.95 3.80 -1.36
N LEU A 55 5.58 3.95 -2.63
CA LEU A 55 4.99 2.90 -3.46
C LEU A 55 5.91 1.68 -3.57
N VAL A 56 7.18 1.89 -3.96
CA VAL A 56 8.16 0.82 -4.11
C VAL A 56 8.37 0.08 -2.79
N TRP A 57 8.57 0.82 -1.70
CA TRP A 57 8.76 0.24 -0.37
C TRP A 57 7.54 -0.58 0.06
N SER A 58 6.33 -0.04 -0.12
CA SER A 58 5.08 -0.68 0.27
C SER A 58 4.80 -1.95 -0.53
N LEU A 59 5.03 -1.93 -1.85
CA LEU A 59 4.93 -3.13 -2.69
C LEU A 59 5.96 -4.21 -2.29
N ASN A 60 7.17 -3.80 -1.86
CA ASN A 60 8.14 -4.75 -1.29
C ASN A 60 7.67 -5.35 0.03
N GLN A 61 7.05 -4.57 0.92
CA GLN A 61 6.45 -5.12 2.15
C GLN A 61 5.38 -6.16 1.82
N VAL A 62 4.51 -5.87 0.86
CA VAL A 62 3.52 -6.85 0.39
C VAL A 62 4.21 -8.12 -0.11
N ARG A 63 5.22 -8.02 -0.98
CA ARG A 63 5.93 -9.20 -1.51
C ARG A 63 6.63 -10.05 -0.44
N GLU A 64 7.35 -9.39 0.46
CA GLU A 64 8.33 -10.06 1.31
C GLU A 64 7.80 -10.34 2.72
N LYS A 65 6.79 -9.58 3.17
CA LYS A 65 6.38 -9.53 4.57
C LYS A 65 4.90 -9.82 4.81
N THR A 66 4.08 -10.01 3.77
CA THR A 66 2.64 -10.27 3.96
C THR A 66 2.35 -11.38 4.96
N GLN A 67 3.02 -12.54 4.85
CA GLN A 67 2.81 -13.64 5.79
C GLN A 67 3.08 -13.21 7.23
N GLN A 68 4.25 -12.60 7.48
CA GLN A 68 4.64 -12.12 8.81
C GLN A 68 3.64 -11.06 9.34
N LEU A 69 3.26 -10.10 8.51
CA LEU A 69 2.36 -9.02 8.91
C LEU A 69 0.95 -9.55 9.25
N LEU A 70 0.48 -10.60 8.55
CA LEU A 70 -0.78 -11.27 8.87
C LEU A 70 -0.70 -12.08 10.17
N GLU A 71 0.42 -12.76 10.44
CA GLU A 71 0.66 -13.45 11.71
C GLU A 71 0.64 -12.46 12.88
N GLU A 72 1.35 -11.34 12.76
CA GLU A 72 1.40 -10.26 13.76
C GLU A 72 0.03 -9.61 13.99
N ALA A 73 -0.84 -9.63 12.98
CA ALA A 73 -2.21 -9.14 13.04
C ALA A 73 -3.24 -10.17 13.53
N GLU A 74 -2.77 -11.33 14.02
CA GLU A 74 -3.57 -12.45 14.53
C GLU A 74 -4.41 -13.17 13.45
N TYR A 75 -3.88 -13.26 12.22
CA TYR A 75 -4.48 -14.02 11.09
C TYR A 75 -3.57 -15.16 10.59
N PRO A 76 -3.26 -16.17 11.43
CA PRO A 76 -2.32 -17.23 11.07
C PRO A 76 -2.82 -18.15 9.95
N ASP A 77 -4.13 -18.36 9.83
CA ASP A 77 -4.70 -19.21 8.79
C ASP A 77 -4.53 -18.55 7.41
N GLU A 78 -4.85 -17.26 7.31
CA GLU A 78 -4.66 -16.49 6.09
C GLU A 78 -3.18 -16.34 5.75
N ALA A 79 -2.31 -16.10 6.75
CA ALA A 79 -0.86 -16.05 6.57
C ALA A 79 -0.32 -17.33 5.92
N ASN A 80 -0.76 -18.50 6.40
CA ASN A 80 -0.36 -19.80 5.85
C ASN A 80 -0.96 -20.11 4.47
N SER A 81 -1.98 -19.36 4.05
CA SER A 81 -2.63 -19.54 2.75
C SER A 81 -2.04 -18.67 1.63
N ILE A 82 -1.06 -17.82 1.95
CA ILE A 82 -0.47 -16.91 0.97
C ILE A 82 0.24 -17.66 -0.15
N ASP A 83 -0.20 -17.42 -1.38
CA ASP A 83 0.51 -17.80 -2.59
C ASP A 83 1.55 -16.72 -2.92
N SER A 84 2.80 -16.95 -2.52
CA SER A 84 3.89 -16.00 -2.74
C SER A 84 4.21 -15.81 -4.23
N GLU A 85 3.99 -16.80 -5.09
CA GLU A 85 4.23 -16.67 -6.52
C GLU A 85 3.20 -15.74 -7.15
N MET A 86 1.92 -15.95 -6.83
CA MET A 86 0.84 -15.07 -7.27
C MET A 86 1.02 -13.63 -6.76
N LEU A 87 1.41 -13.45 -5.49
CA LEU A 87 1.61 -12.13 -4.91
C LEU A 87 2.79 -11.38 -5.57
N ASN A 88 3.88 -12.08 -5.85
CA ASN A 88 5.01 -11.53 -6.58
C ASN A 88 4.62 -11.13 -8.01
N ALA A 89 3.93 -12.00 -8.74
CA ALA A 89 3.47 -11.71 -10.09
C ALA A 89 2.53 -10.49 -10.13
N ALA A 90 1.57 -10.41 -9.21
CA ALA A 90 0.63 -9.30 -9.13
C ALA A 90 1.32 -7.97 -8.83
N THR A 91 2.20 -7.92 -7.83
CA THR A 91 2.90 -6.69 -7.45
C THR A 91 3.91 -6.22 -8.51
N VAL A 92 4.53 -7.12 -9.25
CA VAL A 92 5.36 -6.78 -10.43
C VAL A 92 4.51 -6.20 -11.54
N ALA A 93 3.32 -6.76 -11.81
CA ALA A 93 2.41 -6.24 -12.82
C ALA A 93 1.90 -4.83 -12.46
N VAL A 94 1.60 -4.57 -11.18
CA VAL A 94 1.23 -3.24 -10.68
C VAL A 94 2.39 -2.24 -10.87
N ASP A 95 3.60 -2.60 -10.45
CA ASP A 95 4.78 -1.74 -10.64
C ASP A 95 5.04 -1.40 -12.12
N ALA A 96 4.94 -2.38 -13.00
CA ALA A 96 5.08 -2.18 -14.44
C ALA A 96 3.97 -1.28 -15.01
N HIS A 97 2.73 -1.43 -14.53
CA HIS A 97 1.61 -0.58 -14.94
C HIS A 97 1.81 0.88 -14.49
N LEU A 98 2.19 1.10 -13.23
CA LEU A 98 2.44 2.43 -12.69
C LEU A 98 3.55 3.16 -13.46
N LYS A 99 4.64 2.46 -13.79
CA LYS A 99 5.73 3.00 -14.63
C LYS A 99 5.29 3.35 -16.04
N LYS A 100 4.37 2.57 -16.61
CA LYS A 100 3.82 2.79 -17.96
C LYS A 100 2.93 4.03 -18.00
N GLU A 101 2.05 4.19 -17.00
CA GLU A 101 1.06 5.26 -16.99
C GLU A 101 1.63 6.60 -16.49
N GLY A 102 2.56 6.58 -15.54
CA GLY A 102 3.16 7.77 -14.95
C GLY A 102 2.15 8.66 -14.21
N ASP A 103 2.43 9.97 -14.12
CA ASP A 103 1.49 10.92 -13.51
C ASP A 103 0.31 11.20 -14.45
N LEU A 104 -0.87 10.71 -14.05
CA LEU A 104 -2.12 10.88 -14.79
C LEU A 104 -2.82 12.22 -14.49
N ARG A 105 -2.43 12.95 -13.44
CA ARG A 105 -3.11 14.21 -13.06
C ARG A 105 -3.06 15.27 -14.17
N PRO A 106 -1.91 15.55 -14.83
CA PRO A 106 -1.87 16.52 -15.93
C PRO A 106 -2.79 16.14 -17.09
N GLN A 107 -2.89 14.84 -17.39
CA GLN A 107 -3.76 14.33 -18.45
C GLN A 107 -5.23 14.51 -18.11
N ALA A 108 -5.61 14.22 -16.87
CA ALA A 108 -6.98 14.41 -16.37
C ALA A 108 -7.40 15.89 -16.38
N ILE A 109 -6.48 16.81 -16.04
CA ILE A 109 -6.73 18.26 -16.15
C ILE A 109 -6.92 18.65 -17.63
N ALA A 110 -6.05 18.19 -18.52
CA ALA A 110 -6.15 18.48 -19.96
C ALA A 110 -7.46 17.95 -20.58
N GLN A 111 -8.00 16.86 -20.04
CA GLN A 111 -9.27 16.27 -20.46
C GLN A 111 -10.50 16.91 -19.79
N GLY A 112 -10.32 17.85 -18.87
CA GLY A 112 -11.40 18.46 -18.10
C GLY A 112 -12.06 17.52 -17.09
N ALA A 113 -11.43 16.38 -16.79
CA ALA A 113 -11.89 15.44 -15.77
C ALA A 113 -11.54 15.91 -14.34
N LEU A 114 -10.56 16.81 -14.22
CA LEU A 114 -10.14 17.46 -12.97
C LEU A 114 -9.94 18.96 -13.20
N GLU A 115 -10.21 19.75 -12.17
CA GLU A 115 -9.79 21.16 -12.12
C GLU A 115 -8.29 21.26 -11.78
N ALA A 116 -7.66 22.32 -12.29
CA ALA A 116 -6.21 22.54 -12.20
C ALA A 116 -5.74 22.93 -10.79
#